data_AF-A0A920WN35-F1
#
_entry.id   AF-A0A920WN35-F1
#
_cell.length_a   1.000
_cell.length_b   1.000
_cell.length_c   1.000
_cell.angle_alpha   90.00
_cell.angle_beta   90.00
_cell.angle_gamma   90.00
#
_symmetry.space_group_name_H-M   'P 1'
#
loop_
_entity.id
_entity.type
_entity.pdbx_description
1 polymer ?
#
loop_
_entity_poly.entity_id
_entity_poly.type
_entity_poly.pdbx_seq_one_letter_code
_entity_poly.pdbx_strand_id
1 'polypeptide(L)'
;MRLPFWLADNCARWTGWSGADAGSVRKLRLRLRWKLTPGEGVELTMCRANWASGYIQAEIVRQILQQAGFGVSDPSTIELGPSNAYTAMAEGSCDFWANSWYPGHFSWFENQLPDGSLVGDYVEAVPGLFQDSGVQGFLVTKTWAEEKTFRRLIRSTVTSRCGRSLTRTATARARSLVAPGSWTCDDIKREPDCVR
;
A
#
# COMPACT_ATOMS: atom_id res chain seq x y z
N MET A 1 -14.12 -6.58 -19.04
CA MET A 1 -15.26 -6.62 -18.09
C MET A 1 -15.31 -5.26 -17.41
N ARG A 2 -16.42 -4.50 -17.46
CA ARG A 2 -16.45 -3.17 -16.83
C ARG A 2 -16.87 -3.33 -15.37
N LEU A 3 -16.10 -2.79 -14.43
CA LEU A 3 -16.34 -2.89 -12.98
C LEU A 3 -17.76 -2.47 -12.50
N PRO A 4 -18.49 -1.50 -13.12
CA PRO A 4 -19.85 -1.18 -12.68
C PRO A 4 -20.83 -2.30 -13.02
N PHE A 5 -20.58 -3.03 -14.12
CA PHE A 5 -21.35 -4.22 -14.46
C PHE A 5 -21.00 -5.34 -13.50
N TRP A 6 -19.72 -5.59 -13.20
CA TRP A 6 -19.38 -6.58 -12.18
C TRP A 6 -19.95 -6.25 -10.79
N LEU A 7 -19.87 -5.00 -10.31
CA LEU A 7 -20.41 -4.59 -9.02
C LEU A 7 -21.95 -4.60 -9.00
N ALA A 8 -22.61 -4.27 -10.11
CA ALA A 8 -24.06 -4.41 -10.25
C ALA A 8 -24.48 -5.89 -10.28
N ASP A 9 -23.74 -6.72 -11.02
CA ASP A 9 -23.98 -8.16 -11.18
C ASP A 9 -23.63 -8.94 -9.91
N ASN A 10 -22.73 -8.41 -9.07
CA ASN A 10 -22.29 -9.00 -7.79
C ASN A 10 -22.72 -8.15 -6.59
N CYS A 11 -23.82 -7.40 -6.72
CA CYS A 11 -24.18 -6.37 -5.75
C CYS A 11 -24.41 -6.92 -4.33
N ALA A 12 -25.09 -8.08 -4.23
CA ALA A 12 -25.33 -8.76 -2.95
C ALA A 12 -24.03 -9.11 -2.21
N ARG A 13 -22.93 -9.31 -2.96
CA ARG A 13 -21.64 -9.74 -2.42
C ARG A 13 -20.88 -8.58 -1.78
N TRP A 14 -20.92 -7.39 -2.36
CA TRP A 14 -20.23 -6.23 -1.79
C TRP A 14 -21.09 -5.45 -0.78
N THR A 15 -22.42 -5.40 -0.93
CA THR A 15 -23.30 -4.78 0.08
C THR A 15 -23.27 -5.53 1.41
N GLY A 16 -23.03 -6.85 1.36
CA GLY A 16 -22.80 -7.68 2.55
C GLY A 16 -21.48 -7.40 3.27
N TRP A 17 -20.48 -6.82 2.58
CA TRP A 17 -19.20 -6.42 3.19
C TRP A 17 -19.25 -5.00 3.77
N SER A 18 -20.04 -4.11 3.18
CA SER A 18 -20.15 -2.71 3.61
C SER A 18 -21.29 -2.44 4.61
N GLY A 19 -22.15 -3.43 4.88
CA GLY A 19 -23.35 -3.24 5.70
C GLY A 19 -24.43 -2.39 5.04
N ALA A 20 -24.36 -2.17 3.72
CA ALA A 20 -25.30 -1.34 2.99
C ALA A 20 -26.63 -2.05 2.72
N ASP A 21 -27.74 -1.30 2.75
CA ASP A 21 -29.08 -1.85 2.50
C ASP A 21 -29.31 -2.23 1.02
N ALA A 22 -30.24 -3.15 0.78
CA ALA A 22 -30.59 -3.62 -0.57
C ALA A 22 -31.27 -2.54 -1.45
N GLY A 23 -31.75 -1.45 -0.88
CA GLY A 23 -32.25 -0.26 -1.60
C GLY A 23 -31.14 0.51 -2.31
N SER A 24 -29.89 0.40 -1.84
CA SER A 24 -28.68 0.92 -2.49
C SER A 24 -28.49 0.37 -3.90
N VAL A 25 -28.90 -0.88 -4.14
CA VAL A 25 -28.81 -1.55 -5.44
C VAL A 25 -29.73 -0.89 -6.48
N ARG A 26 -30.96 -0.53 -6.06
CA ARG A 26 -31.95 0.10 -6.93
C ARG A 26 -31.55 1.53 -7.29
N LYS A 27 -30.94 2.26 -6.34
CA LYS A 27 -30.34 3.59 -6.57
C LYS A 27 -29.14 3.52 -7.51
N LEU A 28 -28.25 2.53 -7.38
CA LEU A 28 -27.10 2.35 -8.28
C LEU A 28 -27.57 2.17 -9.74
N ARG A 29 -28.58 1.32 -9.94
CA ARG A 29 -29.16 1.04 -11.27
C ARG A 29 -29.84 2.27 -11.91
N LEU A 30 -30.45 3.15 -11.10
CA LEU A 30 -31.04 4.43 -11.54
C LEU A 30 -29.97 5.50 -11.82
N ARG A 31 -28.88 5.55 -11.03
CA ARG A 31 -27.75 6.48 -11.24
C ARG A 31 -26.92 6.14 -12.48
N LEU A 32 -26.82 4.85 -12.83
CA LEU A 32 -26.20 4.38 -14.08
C LEU A 32 -26.90 4.83 -15.37
N ARG A 33 -28.09 5.46 -15.29
CA ARG A 33 -28.72 6.14 -16.45
C ARG A 33 -28.06 7.48 -16.79
N TRP A 34 -27.32 8.08 -15.87
CA TRP A 34 -26.57 9.32 -16.09
C TRP A 34 -25.11 8.91 -16.26
N LYS A 35 -24.54 9.15 -17.44
CA LYS A 35 -23.08 9.11 -17.59
C LYS A 35 -22.51 10.25 -16.75
N LEU A 36 -22.20 9.98 -15.49
CA LEU A 36 -21.38 10.87 -14.69
C LEU A 36 -19.94 10.59 -15.11
N THR A 37 -19.48 11.31 -16.13
CA THR A 37 -18.08 11.36 -16.57
C THR A 37 -17.46 12.68 -16.09
N PRO A 38 -17.34 12.93 -14.76
CA PRO A 38 -16.80 14.19 -14.25
C PRO A 38 -15.36 14.46 -14.69
N GLY A 39 -14.63 13.44 -15.12
CA GLY A 39 -13.25 13.54 -15.61
C GLY A 39 -13.11 13.69 -17.12
N GLU A 40 -14.20 13.87 -17.86
CA GLU A 40 -14.12 13.99 -19.32
C GLU A 40 -13.21 15.14 -19.74
N GLY A 41 -12.21 14.84 -20.57
CA GLY A 41 -11.19 15.80 -21.02
C GLY A 41 -10.04 16.05 -20.03
N VAL A 42 -10.02 15.34 -18.89
CA VAL A 42 -8.92 15.41 -17.92
C VAL A 42 -8.03 14.18 -18.06
N GLU A 43 -6.74 14.41 -18.26
CA GLU A 43 -5.70 13.37 -18.31
C GLU A 43 -4.93 13.35 -16.99
N LEU A 44 -4.73 12.15 -16.45
CA LEU A 44 -4.00 11.91 -15.20
C LEU A 44 -2.82 10.98 -15.45
N THR A 45 -1.66 11.37 -14.94
CA THR A 45 -0.45 10.56 -14.88
C THR A 45 -0.45 9.78 -13.57
N MET A 46 -0.61 8.46 -13.67
CA MET A 46 -0.58 7.56 -12.53
C MET A 46 0.81 6.94 -12.36
N CYS A 47 1.33 6.97 -11.15
CA CYS A 47 2.46 6.12 -10.73
C CYS A 47 1.95 4.92 -9.92
N ARG A 48 2.76 3.87 -9.81
CA ARG A 48 2.47 2.68 -8.98
C ARG A 48 3.63 2.28 -8.09
N ALA A 49 3.31 1.55 -7.04
CA ALA A 49 4.27 0.97 -6.14
C ALA A 49 5.10 -0.13 -6.80
N ASN A 50 6.36 -0.26 -6.37
CA ASN A 50 7.28 -1.32 -6.81
C ASN A 50 7.16 -2.65 -6.04
N TRP A 51 5.95 -2.96 -5.56
CA TRP A 51 5.64 -4.22 -4.89
C TRP A 51 4.32 -4.81 -5.39
N ALA A 52 4.21 -6.13 -5.34
CA ALA A 52 3.17 -6.87 -6.05
C ALA A 52 1.73 -6.49 -5.66
N SER A 53 1.43 -6.28 -4.37
CA SER A 53 0.09 -5.85 -3.97
C SER A 53 -0.26 -4.45 -4.49
N GLY A 54 0.75 -3.62 -4.72
CA GLY A 54 0.58 -2.29 -5.28
C GLY A 54 0.11 -2.27 -6.73
N TYR A 55 0.45 -3.30 -7.51
CA TYR A 55 0.07 -3.41 -8.92
C TYR A 55 -1.45 -3.54 -9.08
N ILE A 56 -2.08 -4.39 -8.27
CA ILE A 56 -3.54 -4.58 -8.31
C ILE A 56 -4.27 -3.36 -7.75
N GLN A 57 -3.74 -2.75 -6.68
CA GLN A 57 -4.29 -1.51 -6.13
C GLN A 57 -4.32 -0.38 -7.19
N ALA A 58 -3.22 -0.21 -7.92
CA ALA A 58 -3.11 0.80 -8.95
C ALA A 58 -4.12 0.57 -10.09
N GLU A 59 -4.22 -0.68 -10.57
CA GLU A 59 -5.12 -1.01 -11.67
C GLU A 59 -6.60 -0.86 -11.30
N ILE A 60 -6.98 -1.18 -10.05
CA ILE A 60 -8.34 -0.96 -9.55
C ILE A 60 -8.69 0.54 -9.61
N VAL A 61 -7.82 1.39 -9.07
CA VAL A 61 -8.07 2.84 -9.02
C VAL A 61 -8.10 3.44 -10.42
N ARG A 62 -7.16 3.05 -11.29
CA ARG A 62 -7.14 3.46 -12.70
C ARG A 62 -8.46 3.15 -13.39
N GLN A 63 -8.98 1.92 -13.27
CA GLN A 63 -10.23 1.54 -13.93
C GLN A 63 -11.44 2.29 -13.38
N ILE A 64 -11.45 2.62 -12.08
CA ILE A 64 -12.50 3.45 -11.47
C ILE A 64 -12.46 4.87 -12.06
N LEU A 65 -11.29 5.48 -12.14
CA LEU A 65 -11.12 6.82 -12.71
C LEU A 65 -11.46 6.86 -14.20
N GLN A 66 -11.05 5.85 -14.98
CA GLN A 66 -11.43 5.73 -16.39
C GLN A 66 -12.96 5.64 -16.57
N GLN A 67 -13.67 4.98 -15.65
CA GLN A 67 -15.12 4.93 -15.68
C GLN A 67 -15.76 6.27 -15.35
N ALA A 68 -15.10 7.08 -14.51
CA ALA A 68 -15.47 8.47 -14.25
C ALA A 68 -15.06 9.42 -15.40
N GLY A 69 -14.54 8.91 -16.52
CA GLY A 69 -14.27 9.68 -17.73
C GLY A 69 -12.85 10.26 -17.85
N PHE A 70 -11.99 10.05 -16.85
CA PHE A 70 -10.59 10.47 -16.90
C PHE A 70 -9.79 9.64 -17.91
N GLY A 71 -8.90 10.28 -18.66
CA GLY A 71 -7.75 9.60 -19.23
C GLY A 71 -6.76 9.33 -18.11
N VAL A 72 -6.25 8.10 -18.01
CA VAL A 72 -5.29 7.72 -16.97
C VAL A 72 -4.18 6.94 -17.64
N SER A 73 -2.92 7.33 -17.40
CA SER A 73 -1.76 6.63 -17.95
C SER A 73 -1.70 5.17 -17.48
N ASP A 74 -0.90 4.36 -18.17
CA ASP A 74 -0.62 3.00 -17.69
C ASP A 74 0.27 3.09 -16.43
N PRO A 75 -0.18 2.55 -15.28
CA PRO A 75 0.59 2.62 -14.04
C PRO A 75 1.94 1.91 -14.13
N SER A 76 2.13 0.98 -15.07
CA SER A 76 3.41 0.30 -15.27
C SER A 76 4.50 1.18 -15.89
N THR A 77 4.14 2.32 -16.46
CA THR A 77 5.11 3.28 -17.03
C THR A 77 5.97 3.94 -15.95
N ILE A 78 5.42 4.15 -14.74
CA ILE A 78 6.12 4.82 -13.63
C ILE A 78 5.97 3.96 -12.37
N GLU A 79 6.99 3.16 -12.07
CA GLU A 79 7.03 2.26 -10.91
C GLU A 79 8.07 2.74 -9.88
N LEU A 80 7.60 3.09 -8.67
CA LEU A 80 8.39 3.79 -7.65
C LEU A 80 8.21 3.16 -6.26
N GLY A 81 9.26 3.22 -5.44
CA GLY A 81 9.16 3.04 -3.99
C GLY A 81 8.65 4.33 -3.32
N PRO A 82 8.20 4.29 -2.05
CA PRO A 82 7.55 5.42 -1.40
C PRO A 82 8.42 6.68 -1.38
N SER A 83 9.71 6.58 -1.07
CA SER A 83 10.61 7.75 -1.05
C SER A 83 10.55 8.56 -2.34
N ASN A 84 10.60 7.90 -3.49
CA ASN A 84 10.54 8.57 -4.79
C ASN A 84 9.11 8.94 -5.21
N ALA A 85 8.11 8.14 -4.82
CA ALA A 85 6.72 8.38 -5.21
C ALA A 85 6.18 9.69 -4.61
N TYR A 86 6.48 9.97 -3.35
CA TYR A 86 6.06 11.21 -2.68
C TYR A 86 6.71 12.45 -3.31
N THR A 87 8.01 12.41 -3.56
CA THR A 87 8.71 13.50 -4.26
C THR A 87 8.19 13.67 -5.69
N ALA A 88 8.02 12.57 -6.44
CA ALA A 88 7.48 12.61 -7.80
C ALA A 88 6.08 13.21 -7.87
N MET A 89 5.23 12.95 -6.87
CA MET A 89 3.91 13.60 -6.77
C MET A 89 4.03 15.10 -6.45
N ALA A 90 4.86 15.47 -5.47
CA ALA A 90 5.06 16.87 -5.10
C ALA A 90 5.66 17.71 -6.25
N GLU A 91 6.52 17.12 -7.07
CA GLU A 91 7.11 17.73 -8.26
C GLU A 91 6.20 17.69 -9.50
N GLY A 92 5.04 17.03 -9.43
CA GLY A 92 4.08 16.91 -10.54
C GLY A 92 4.48 15.90 -11.62
N SER A 93 5.44 15.01 -11.37
CA SER A 93 5.81 13.91 -12.27
C SER A 93 4.75 12.79 -12.33
N CYS A 94 3.94 12.64 -11.29
CA CYS A 94 2.68 11.89 -11.33
C CYS A 94 1.62 12.58 -10.46
N ASP A 95 0.34 12.45 -10.82
CA ASP A 95 -0.75 13.14 -10.15
C ASP A 95 -1.22 12.40 -8.88
N PHE A 96 -1.12 11.07 -8.85
CA PHE A 96 -1.56 10.28 -7.70
C PHE A 96 -0.89 8.91 -7.60
N TRP A 97 -0.89 8.37 -6.38
CA TRP A 97 -0.32 7.07 -6.03
C TRP A 97 -1.25 6.32 -5.07
N ALA A 98 -1.75 5.15 -5.48
CA ALA A 98 -2.76 4.39 -4.74
C ALA A 98 -2.22 3.53 -3.59
N ASN A 99 -0.94 3.69 -3.24
CA ASN A 99 -0.18 2.70 -2.49
C ASN A 99 0.39 3.21 -1.14
N SER A 100 -0.10 4.36 -0.67
CA SER A 100 0.33 4.93 0.61
C SER A 100 -0.05 4.05 1.80
N TRP A 101 0.86 3.91 2.77
CA TRP A 101 0.67 3.15 4.01
C TRP A 101 0.86 4.06 5.21
N TYR A 102 -0.24 4.44 5.88
CA TYR A 102 -0.16 5.22 7.12
C TYR A 102 -0.29 4.30 8.35
N PRO A 103 0.42 4.61 9.46
CA PRO A 103 1.31 5.75 9.69
C PRO A 103 2.71 5.61 9.07
N GLY A 104 3.04 4.47 8.46
CA GLY A 104 4.39 4.16 7.98
C GLY A 104 4.97 5.18 6.99
N HIS A 105 4.16 5.88 6.19
CA HIS A 105 4.65 6.80 5.18
C HIS A 105 4.69 8.26 5.65
N PHE A 106 4.43 8.56 6.93
CA PHE A 106 4.49 9.95 7.42
C PHE A 106 5.85 10.59 7.19
N SER A 107 6.96 9.87 7.38
CA SER A 107 8.30 10.42 7.13
C SER A 107 8.53 10.86 5.68
N TRP A 108 7.87 10.23 4.71
CA TRP A 108 7.95 10.62 3.30
C TRP A 108 7.00 11.77 2.98
N PHE A 109 5.81 11.77 3.59
CA PHE A 109 4.84 12.85 3.46
C PHE A 109 5.33 14.17 4.09
N GLU A 110 6.07 14.09 5.19
CA GLU A 110 6.67 15.22 5.91
C GLU A 110 8.11 15.51 5.46
N ASN A 111 8.57 14.88 4.38
CA ASN A 111 9.92 15.10 3.88
C ASN A 111 10.10 16.53 3.34
N GLN A 112 11.26 17.12 3.60
CA GLN A 112 11.59 18.47 3.12
C GLN A 112 12.14 18.42 1.70
N LEU A 113 11.66 19.31 0.83
CA LEU A 113 12.13 19.51 -0.53
C LEU A 113 13.33 20.49 -0.56
N PRO A 114 14.11 20.55 -1.66
CA PRO A 114 15.29 21.41 -1.75
C PRO A 114 15.04 22.91 -1.54
N ASP A 115 13.82 23.37 -1.76
CA ASP A 115 13.39 24.76 -1.55
C ASP A 115 12.93 25.04 -0.12
N GLY A 116 12.95 24.03 0.76
CA GLY A 116 12.59 24.13 2.17
C GLY A 116 11.12 23.84 2.49
N SER A 117 10.26 23.67 1.48
CA SER A 117 8.87 23.24 1.63
C SER A 117 8.76 21.76 2.02
N LEU A 118 7.58 21.32 2.45
CA LEU A 118 7.30 19.91 2.71
C LEU A 118 6.58 19.27 1.53
N VAL A 119 6.78 17.97 1.32
CA VAL A 119 5.98 17.18 0.36
C VAL A 119 4.48 17.37 0.61
N GLY A 120 4.04 17.33 1.87
CA GLY A 120 2.65 17.52 2.29
C GLY A 120 2.04 18.89 1.96
N ASP A 121 2.85 19.88 1.56
CA ASP A 121 2.34 21.16 1.06
C ASP A 121 1.77 21.04 -0.37
N TYR A 122 2.14 19.99 -1.10
CA TYR A 122 1.76 19.76 -2.51
C TYR A 122 0.86 18.53 -2.71
N VAL A 123 0.88 17.58 -1.78
CA VAL A 123 0.16 16.32 -1.91
C VAL A 123 -0.85 16.14 -0.77
N GLU A 124 -2.02 15.60 -1.08
CA GLU A 124 -3.06 15.31 -0.10
C GLU A 124 -3.20 13.80 0.13
N ALA A 125 -3.26 13.39 1.40
CA ALA A 125 -3.57 12.02 1.76
C ALA A 125 -5.07 11.75 1.65
N VAL A 126 -5.50 11.05 0.59
CA VAL A 126 -6.91 10.68 0.39
C VAL A 126 -7.22 9.37 1.12
N PRO A 127 -8.23 9.32 2.01
CA PRO A 127 -8.61 8.08 2.68
C PRO A 127 -9.36 7.12 1.74
N GLY A 128 -9.24 5.80 1.96
CA GLY A 128 -10.34 4.90 1.61
C GLY A 128 -10.06 3.65 0.79
N LEU A 129 -8.80 3.22 0.57
CA LEU A 129 -8.57 1.94 -0.11
C LEU A 129 -8.58 0.74 0.84
N PHE A 130 -7.86 0.81 1.96
CA PHE A 130 -7.59 -0.32 2.87
C PHE A 130 -7.39 0.13 4.33
N GLN A 131 -8.38 0.81 4.91
CA GLN A 131 -8.32 1.28 6.30
C GLN A 131 -8.18 0.10 7.28
N ASP A 132 -7.30 0.25 8.28
CA ASP A 132 -7.08 -0.71 9.38
C ASP A 132 -6.76 -2.16 8.98
N SER A 133 -6.24 -2.37 7.76
CA SER A 133 -6.04 -3.73 7.20
C SER A 133 -4.59 -4.09 6.88
N GLY A 134 -3.68 -3.10 6.92
CA GLY A 134 -2.26 -3.31 6.69
C GLY A 134 -1.56 -3.89 7.92
N VAL A 135 -0.91 -5.05 7.76
CA VAL A 135 -0.05 -5.64 8.80
C VAL A 135 1.31 -5.96 8.19
N GLN A 136 2.37 -5.60 8.92
CA GLN A 136 3.74 -5.94 8.58
C GLN A 136 4.45 -6.51 9.80
N GLY A 137 5.35 -7.47 9.57
CA GLY A 137 6.18 -8.02 10.63
C GLY A 137 7.23 -8.98 10.10
N PHE A 138 8.04 -9.52 11.01
CA PHE A 138 8.96 -10.59 10.69
C PHE A 138 8.21 -11.92 10.61
N LEU A 139 8.60 -12.73 9.64
CA LEU A 139 8.07 -14.07 9.43
C LEU A 139 9.22 -15.07 9.53
N VAL A 140 8.91 -16.23 10.08
CA VAL A 140 9.77 -17.43 10.04
C VAL A 140 8.95 -18.57 9.47
N THR A 141 9.60 -19.60 8.94
CA THR A 141 8.89 -20.81 8.53
C THR A 141 8.27 -21.47 9.76
N LYS A 142 7.07 -22.03 9.58
CA LYS A 142 6.34 -22.71 10.66
C LYS A 142 7.16 -23.86 11.27
N THR A 143 7.79 -24.66 10.43
CA THR A 143 8.64 -25.79 10.86
C THR A 143 9.77 -25.33 11.78
N TRP A 144 10.46 -24.24 11.44
CA TRP A 144 11.52 -23.69 12.27
C TRP A 144 11.01 -23.16 13.61
N ALA A 145 9.85 -22.49 13.62
CA ALA A 145 9.24 -22.01 14.86
C ALA A 145 8.84 -23.16 15.80
N GLU A 146 8.30 -24.26 15.24
CA GLU A 146 7.91 -25.45 15.99
C GLU A 146 9.13 -26.19 16.57
N GLU A 147 10.17 -26.42 15.76
CA GLU A 147 11.43 -27.05 16.19
C GLU A 147 12.11 -26.29 17.33
N LYS A 148 12.02 -24.95 17.32
CA LYS A 148 12.65 -24.10 18.34
C LYS A 148 11.73 -23.77 19.52
N THR A 149 10.50 -24.32 19.54
CA THR A 149 9.46 -24.00 20.54
C THR A 149 9.30 -22.48 20.70
N PHE A 150 9.20 -21.80 19.58
CA PHE A 150 9.28 -20.36 19.50
C PHE A 150 7.95 -19.77 19.04
N ARG A 151 7.41 -18.82 19.80
CA ARG A 151 6.06 -18.27 19.57
C ARG A 151 6.02 -16.77 19.33
N ARG A 152 7.07 -16.00 19.65
CA ARG A 152 7.10 -14.53 19.48
C ARG A 152 8.47 -13.98 19.13
N LEU A 153 8.56 -13.33 17.98
CA LEU A 153 9.63 -12.36 17.71
C LEU A 153 9.27 -11.07 18.42
N ILE A 154 10.14 -10.63 19.33
CA ILE A 154 10.02 -9.35 20.00
C ILE A 154 11.13 -8.43 19.52
N ARG A 155 10.79 -7.15 19.38
CA ARG A 155 11.75 -6.06 19.24
C ARG A 155 12.64 -6.02 20.50
N SER A 156 13.96 -6.18 20.36
CA SER A 156 14.89 -6.05 21.49
C SER A 156 15.91 -4.93 21.29
N THR A 157 16.41 -4.43 22.41
CA THR A 157 17.53 -3.51 22.54
C THR A 157 18.74 -4.17 23.22
N VAL A 158 18.70 -5.49 23.48
CA VAL A 158 19.69 -6.22 24.29
C VAL A 158 20.10 -7.52 23.59
N THR A 159 21.35 -7.93 23.82
CA THR A 159 22.09 -9.01 23.16
C THR A 159 21.33 -10.33 23.02
N SER A 160 21.33 -10.86 21.79
CA SER A 160 20.41 -11.89 21.31
C SER A 160 20.51 -13.28 21.96
N ARG A 161 19.36 -13.88 22.29
CA ARG A 161 19.25 -15.33 22.61
C ARG A 161 19.15 -16.19 21.34
N CYS A 162 18.74 -15.60 20.22
CA CYS A 162 18.48 -16.25 18.94
C CYS A 162 19.54 -16.01 17.85
N GLY A 163 20.56 -15.20 18.11
CA GLY A 163 21.57 -14.84 17.12
C GLY A 163 22.16 -16.05 16.42
N ARG A 164 22.51 -17.10 17.18
CA ARG A 164 23.13 -18.33 16.64
C ARG A 164 22.22 -19.25 15.81
N SER A 165 20.89 -19.18 15.98
CA SER A 165 19.95 -20.04 15.23
C SER A 165 19.45 -19.40 13.94
N LEU A 166 19.66 -18.09 13.79
CA LEU A 166 19.35 -17.31 12.58
C LEU A 166 20.62 -17.00 11.77
N THR A 167 21.74 -17.66 12.09
CA THR A 167 23.02 -17.49 11.43
C THR A 167 23.47 -18.76 10.75
N ARG A 168 24.08 -18.59 9.57
CA ARG A 168 24.70 -19.70 8.83
C ARG A 168 26.08 -20.08 9.39
N THR A 169 26.66 -19.24 10.26
CA THR A 169 27.97 -19.44 10.88
C THR A 169 27.97 -18.93 12.33
N ALA A 170 28.88 -19.49 13.15
CA ALA A 170 28.99 -19.21 14.59
C ALA A 170 29.36 -17.75 14.96
N THR A 171 29.75 -16.94 13.97
CA THR A 171 30.21 -15.54 14.14
C THR A 171 29.31 -14.50 13.48
N ALA A 172 28.24 -14.91 12.79
CA ALA A 172 27.38 -13.96 12.09
C ALA A 172 26.30 -13.37 13.02
N ARG A 173 25.77 -12.18 12.70
CA ARG A 173 24.49 -11.68 13.23
C ARG A 173 23.34 -12.35 12.51
N ALA A 174 22.18 -12.47 13.17
CA ALA A 174 20.95 -13.01 12.56
C ALA A 174 20.69 -12.33 11.21
N ARG A 175 20.68 -13.09 10.11
CA ARG A 175 20.43 -12.53 8.77
C ARG A 175 18.93 -12.46 8.55
N SER A 176 18.38 -11.25 8.64
CA SER A 176 17.02 -10.97 8.21
C SER A 176 17.03 -10.60 6.73
N LEU A 177 16.16 -11.21 5.91
CA LEU A 177 15.83 -10.64 4.60
C LEU A 177 14.97 -9.41 4.85
N VAL A 178 15.48 -8.27 4.43
CA VAL A 178 15.09 -6.96 4.89
C VAL A 178 14.64 -6.19 3.66
N ALA A 179 13.54 -5.44 3.81
CA ALA A 179 13.02 -4.63 2.71
C ALA A 179 14.06 -3.61 2.19
N PRO A 180 13.96 -3.19 0.92
CA PRO A 180 14.86 -2.18 0.34
C PRO A 180 14.84 -0.86 1.13
N GLY A 181 15.95 -0.13 1.14
CA GLY A 181 16.07 1.17 1.83
C GLY A 181 15.14 2.27 1.30
N SER A 182 14.54 2.06 0.12
CA SER A 182 13.52 2.97 -0.42
C SER A 182 12.13 2.75 0.18
N TRP A 183 11.94 1.76 1.07
CA TRP A 183 10.67 1.45 1.71
C TRP A 183 10.75 1.80 3.21
N THR A 184 9.70 2.38 3.80
CA THR A 184 9.70 2.71 5.25
C THR A 184 9.93 1.50 6.14
N CYS A 185 9.60 0.32 5.66
CA CYS A 185 9.88 -0.90 6.38
C CYS A 185 11.37 -1.15 6.61
N ASP A 186 12.30 -0.34 6.07
CA ASP A 186 13.70 -0.23 6.49
C ASP A 186 13.94 0.61 7.74
N ASP A 187 13.31 1.78 7.83
CA ASP A 187 13.50 2.72 8.94
C ASP A 187 12.92 2.22 10.27
N ILE A 188 11.91 1.35 10.21
CA ILE A 188 11.24 0.79 11.40
C ILE A 188 11.86 -0.53 11.87
N LYS A 189 12.91 -1.03 11.21
CA LYS A 189 13.56 -2.30 11.60
C LYS A 189 14.42 -2.08 12.83
N ARG A 190 14.28 -2.97 13.80
CA ARG A 190 15.29 -3.23 14.84
C ARG A 190 15.56 -4.72 14.86
N GLU A 191 16.77 -5.12 15.22
CA GLU A 191 17.16 -6.54 15.25
C GLU A 191 16.11 -7.36 16.04
N PRO A 192 15.50 -8.38 15.42
CA PRO A 192 14.48 -9.17 16.07
C PRO A 192 15.12 -10.09 17.11
N ASP A 193 14.41 -10.30 18.20
CA ASP A 193 14.87 -11.11 19.32
C ASP A 193 13.82 -12.12 19.73
N CYS A 194 14.28 -13.25 20.28
CA CYS A 194 13.38 -14.35 20.61
C CYS A 194 13.04 -14.36 22.08
N VAL A 195 11.74 -14.42 22.38
CA VAL A 195 11.23 -14.73 23.71
C VAL A 195 10.34 -15.98 23.64
N ARG A 196 10.44 -16.82 24.67
CA ARG A 196 9.66 -18.06 24.80
C ARG A 196 8.19 -17.75 25.06
#